data_AF-A0A1Q7C893-F1
#
_entry.id   AF-A0A1Q7C893-F1
#
_cell.length_a   1.000
_cell.length_b   1.000
_cell.length_c   1.000
_cell.angle_alpha   90.00
_cell.angle_beta   90.00
_cell.angle_gamma   90.00
#
_symmetry.space_group_name_H-M   'P 1'
#
loop_
_entity.id
_entity.type
_entity.pdbx_description
1 polymer ?
#
loop_
_entity_poly.entity_id
_entity_poly.type
_entity_poly.pdbx_seq_one_letter_code
_entity_poly.pdbx_strand_id
1 'polypeptide(L)'
;MADEPKEPKPPQVPTGEKPASSTPAVSTPPAKPADASASAAPPKPAAPVPPKPPVVLQTPLDNELVKRFRATLGAALFEAIEDRKQAILTVERARLVEIARYLRDEEKFDMLSDLTAVDWPKREKRFDVVLDLYSFAKNERLRLKVHAADAEEVPSVVSVWPAANWQEREVFDMFGIVFFGHPELKRILLPDEWQGYPLRKDYDILQQDTAWVRENLGIESGQ
;
A
#
# COMPACT_ATOMS: atom_id res chain seq x y z
N MET A 1 -3.78 42.41 -62.40
CA MET A 1 -5.18 42.79 -62.67
C MET A 1 -6.02 41.92 -61.75
N ALA A 2 -6.15 42.29 -60.48
CA ALA A 2 -7.07 43.30 -59.95
C ALA A 2 -8.53 42.83 -60.07
N ASP A 3 -9.10 42.35 -58.96
CA ASP A 3 -10.36 42.89 -58.41
C ASP A 3 -10.57 42.40 -56.96
N GLU A 4 -10.69 43.36 -56.04
CA GLU A 4 -11.19 43.33 -54.65
C GLU A 4 -12.46 44.24 -54.67
N PRO A 5 -13.29 44.38 -53.61
CA PRO A 5 -13.59 43.53 -52.44
C PRO A 5 -15.11 43.48 -52.08
N LYS A 6 -15.52 42.60 -51.14
CA LYS A 6 -16.42 42.99 -50.01
C LYS A 6 -16.44 41.96 -48.85
N GLU A 7 -16.23 42.48 -47.65
CA GLU A 7 -16.25 41.96 -46.26
C GLU A 7 -17.36 40.94 -45.86
N PRO A 8 -17.17 40.08 -44.82
CA PRO A 8 -17.22 40.53 -43.41
C PRO A 8 -16.32 39.83 -42.35
N LYS A 9 -16.28 40.48 -41.18
CA LYS A 9 -15.50 40.30 -39.93
C LYS A 9 -15.81 39.02 -39.08
N PRO A 10 -14.94 38.67 -38.10
CA PRO A 10 -14.94 37.40 -37.37
C PRO A 10 -15.87 37.39 -36.13
N PRO A 11 -16.25 36.20 -35.59
CA PRO A 11 -17.04 36.13 -34.37
C PRO A 11 -16.16 36.17 -33.11
N GLN A 12 -16.39 37.19 -32.28
CA GLN A 12 -16.08 37.22 -30.86
C GLN A 12 -17.39 37.30 -30.05
N VAL A 13 -17.33 36.72 -28.86
CA VAL A 13 -18.29 36.56 -27.75
C VAL A 13 -19.31 37.70 -27.56
N PRO A 14 -20.51 37.41 -27.01
CA PRO A 14 -21.03 38.35 -26.02
C PRO A 14 -21.67 37.74 -24.76
N THR A 15 -21.48 38.52 -23.71
CA THR A 15 -22.06 38.59 -22.36
C THR A 15 -23.55 38.98 -22.37
N GLY A 16 -24.31 38.59 -21.33
CA GLY A 16 -25.33 39.48 -20.71
C GLY A 16 -26.82 39.06 -20.66
N GLU A 17 -27.31 38.85 -19.42
CA GLU A 17 -28.57 39.34 -18.80
C GLU A 17 -30.01 38.95 -19.25
N LYS A 18 -30.82 38.46 -18.26
CA LYS A 18 -32.30 38.55 -17.94
C LYS A 18 -33.38 38.40 -19.05
N PRO A 19 -34.67 37.97 -18.79
CA PRO A 19 -35.62 38.44 -17.73
C PRO A 19 -36.54 37.33 -17.11
N ALA A 20 -37.17 37.47 -15.92
CA ALA A 20 -38.57 37.91 -15.63
C ALA A 20 -39.62 37.62 -16.73
N SER A 21 -40.87 37.17 -16.51
CA SER A 21 -41.72 36.89 -15.34
C SER A 21 -43.09 36.39 -15.84
N SER A 22 -43.81 35.54 -15.08
CA SER A 22 -45.29 35.56 -15.06
C SER A 22 -45.83 34.98 -13.74
N THR A 23 -46.31 35.87 -12.87
CA THR A 23 -47.15 35.68 -11.66
C THR A 23 -48.65 35.81 -12.08
N PRO A 24 -49.70 35.91 -11.21
CA PRO A 24 -49.82 35.66 -9.76
C PRO A 24 -51.17 35.04 -9.29
N ALA A 25 -51.28 34.71 -7.99
CA ALA A 25 -52.41 35.12 -7.13
C ALA A 25 -52.04 34.95 -5.63
N VAL A 26 -51.72 36.05 -4.94
CA VAL A 26 -52.51 36.83 -3.94
C VAL A 26 -52.38 36.34 -2.49
N SER A 27 -51.72 37.15 -1.63
CA SER A 27 -51.89 37.16 -0.17
C SER A 27 -51.49 38.51 0.44
N THR A 28 -52.31 39.06 1.34
CA THR A 28 -52.10 40.29 2.15
C THR A 28 -52.39 39.97 3.65
N PRO A 29 -52.00 40.81 4.65
CA PRO A 29 -51.25 40.40 5.85
C PRO A 29 -51.94 40.87 7.18
N PRO A 30 -51.25 41.22 8.29
CA PRO A 30 -50.75 40.37 9.41
C PRO A 30 -51.29 40.78 10.82
N ALA A 31 -51.05 39.98 11.87
CA ALA A 31 -51.04 40.44 13.27
C ALA A 31 -50.19 39.52 14.20
N LYS A 32 -49.45 40.13 15.13
CA LYS A 32 -48.51 39.54 16.12
C LYS A 32 -49.20 39.50 17.52
N PRO A 33 -48.56 39.00 18.60
CA PRO A 33 -48.38 37.62 19.08
C PRO A 33 -49.08 37.36 20.46
N ALA A 34 -49.17 36.12 20.93
CA ALA A 34 -49.22 35.80 22.37
C ALA A 34 -48.86 34.33 22.67
N ASP A 35 -48.14 34.15 23.78
CA ASP A 35 -47.55 32.94 24.36
C ASP A 35 -48.47 31.73 24.57
N ALA A 36 -47.90 30.53 24.36
CA ALA A 36 -48.14 29.36 25.22
C ALA A 36 -46.98 28.35 25.11
N SER A 37 -46.25 28.21 26.22
CA SER A 37 -45.18 27.26 26.51
C SER A 37 -45.61 25.79 26.35
N ALA A 38 -44.78 25.00 25.67
CA ALA A 38 -44.61 23.57 25.94
C ALA A 38 -43.19 23.14 25.51
N SER A 39 -42.29 23.03 26.49
CA SER A 39 -40.92 22.55 26.33
C SER A 39 -40.91 21.02 26.10
N ALA A 40 -40.41 20.58 24.95
CA ALA A 40 -40.04 19.19 24.73
C ALA A 40 -38.61 18.97 25.24
N ALA A 41 -38.46 18.09 26.24
CA ALA A 41 -37.16 17.78 26.85
C ALA A 41 -36.20 17.12 25.82
N PRO A 42 -34.91 17.49 25.80
CA PRO A 42 -33.93 16.88 24.92
C PRO A 42 -33.63 15.42 25.33
N PRO A 43 -33.30 14.53 24.37
CA PRO A 43 -32.99 13.14 24.66
C PRO A 43 -31.76 13.04 25.57
N LYS A 44 -31.88 12.20 26.60
CA LYS A 44 -30.83 11.95 27.61
C LYS A 44 -29.57 11.38 26.93
N PRO A 45 -28.35 11.82 27.28
CA PRO A 45 -27.11 11.32 26.68
C PRO A 45 -26.98 9.80 26.91
N ALA A 46 -26.73 9.06 25.83
CA ALA A 46 -26.38 7.65 25.92
C ALA A 46 -25.11 7.51 26.76
N ALA A 47 -25.12 6.59 27.72
CA ALA A 47 -23.96 6.25 28.53
C ALA A 47 -22.77 5.85 27.62
N PRO A 48 -21.52 6.15 28.01
CA PRO A 48 -20.36 5.76 27.22
C PRO A 48 -20.35 4.24 27.06
N VAL A 49 -20.31 3.78 25.81
CA VAL A 49 -20.08 2.36 25.51
C VAL A 49 -18.73 2.00 26.15
N PRO A 50 -18.65 0.94 26.99
CA PRO A 50 -17.38 0.54 27.57
C PRO A 50 -16.37 0.29 26.43
N PRO A 51 -15.10 0.72 26.59
CA PRO A 51 -14.11 0.51 25.55
C PRO A 51 -14.05 -0.99 25.25
N LYS A 52 -14.23 -1.37 23.98
CA LYS A 52 -14.01 -2.76 23.55
C LYS A 52 -12.60 -3.14 24.03
N PRO A 53 -12.44 -4.31 24.67
CA PRO A 53 -11.12 -4.78 25.03
C PRO A 53 -10.22 -4.74 23.77
N PRO A 54 -8.95 -4.34 23.90
CA PRO A 54 -8.06 -4.29 22.76
C PRO A 54 -8.08 -5.65 22.06
N VAL A 55 -8.35 -5.64 20.76
CA VAL A 55 -8.33 -6.87 19.97
C VAL A 55 -6.88 -7.33 19.94
N VAL A 56 -6.59 -8.42 20.67
CA VAL A 56 -5.28 -9.08 20.58
C VAL A 56 -5.25 -9.77 19.22
N LEU A 57 -4.64 -9.10 18.25
CA LEU A 57 -4.58 -9.57 16.86
C LEU A 57 -3.50 -10.65 16.69
N GLN A 58 -2.44 -10.58 17.49
CA GLN A 58 -1.26 -11.44 17.38
C GLN A 58 -1.08 -12.24 18.66
N THR A 59 -0.99 -13.56 18.52
CA THR A 59 -0.72 -14.48 19.63
C THR A 59 0.53 -15.29 19.33
N PRO A 60 1.36 -15.65 20.32
CA PRO A 60 2.45 -16.59 20.10
C PRO A 60 1.94 -17.89 19.46
N LEU A 61 2.62 -18.36 18.43
CA LEU A 61 2.29 -19.63 17.78
C LEU A 61 3.11 -20.75 18.42
N ASP A 62 2.43 -21.73 19.01
CA ASP A 62 3.04 -22.93 19.57
C ASP A 62 2.32 -24.18 19.05
N ASN A 63 2.73 -24.63 17.87
CA ASN A 63 2.19 -25.82 17.21
C ASN A 63 3.31 -26.73 16.71
N GLU A 64 2.95 -27.89 16.15
CA GLU A 64 3.92 -28.86 15.63
C GLU A 64 4.80 -28.33 14.50
N LEU A 65 4.35 -27.32 13.76
CA LEU A 65 5.18 -26.64 12.76
C LEU A 65 6.29 -25.84 13.46
N VAL A 66 5.96 -25.00 14.44
CA VAL A 66 6.94 -24.22 15.21
C VAL A 66 7.92 -25.13 15.95
N LYS A 67 7.44 -26.23 16.56
CA LYS A 67 8.31 -27.20 17.24
C LYS A 67 9.32 -27.82 16.28
N ARG A 68 8.88 -28.26 15.10
CA ARG A 68 9.78 -28.81 14.06
C ARG A 68 10.76 -27.75 13.55
N PHE A 69 10.33 -26.51 13.37
CA PHE A 69 11.24 -25.43 12.95
C PHE A 69 12.28 -25.13 14.01
N ARG A 70 11.89 -25.08 15.30
CA ARG A 70 12.87 -24.90 16.39
C ARG A 70 13.84 -26.08 16.46
N ALA A 71 13.40 -27.30 16.20
CA ALA A 71 14.27 -28.48 16.18
C ALA A 71 15.25 -28.47 14.99
N THR A 72 14.79 -28.14 13.78
CA THR A 72 15.60 -28.18 12.56
C THR A 72 16.45 -26.93 12.36
N LEU A 73 15.89 -25.75 12.64
CA LEU A 73 16.48 -24.45 12.34
C LEU A 73 17.07 -23.77 13.57
N GLY A 74 16.78 -24.24 14.78
CA GLY A 74 17.37 -23.74 16.02
C GLY A 74 17.17 -22.23 16.21
N ALA A 75 18.28 -21.52 16.40
CA ALA A 75 18.30 -20.08 16.68
C ALA A 75 17.93 -19.19 15.48
N ALA A 76 17.76 -19.74 14.28
CA ALA A 76 17.39 -18.97 13.10
C ALA A 76 15.90 -18.56 13.07
N LEU A 77 15.07 -19.09 13.98
CA LEU A 77 13.69 -18.65 14.17
C LEU A 77 13.62 -17.64 15.31
N PHE A 78 13.47 -16.36 14.98
CA PHE A 78 13.39 -15.28 15.96
C PHE A 78 12.01 -15.18 16.59
N GLU A 79 10.97 -15.26 15.77
CA GLU A 79 9.59 -15.06 16.22
C GLU A 79 8.65 -16.01 15.48
N ALA A 80 7.65 -16.51 16.20
CA ALA A 80 6.55 -17.28 15.63
C ALA A 80 5.24 -16.80 16.26
N ILE A 81 4.38 -16.21 15.43
CA ILE A 81 3.07 -15.69 15.85
C ILE A 81 1.98 -16.20 14.93
N GLU A 82 0.76 -16.17 15.44
CA GLU A 82 -0.47 -16.36 14.69
C GLU A 82 -1.23 -15.04 14.67
N ASP A 83 -1.72 -14.66 13.48
CA ASP A 83 -2.64 -13.54 13.30
C ASP A 83 -3.76 -13.99 12.38
N ARG A 84 -5.01 -13.89 12.85
CA ARG A 84 -6.22 -14.28 12.09
C ARG A 84 -6.13 -15.68 11.45
N LYS A 85 -5.60 -16.66 12.20
CA LYS A 85 -5.37 -18.06 11.76
C LYS A 85 -4.29 -18.25 10.70
N GLN A 86 -3.43 -17.26 10.48
CA GLN A 86 -2.27 -17.37 9.61
C GLN A 86 -1.00 -17.39 10.45
N ALA A 87 -0.17 -18.40 10.23
CA ALA A 87 1.14 -18.49 10.84
C ALA A 87 2.09 -17.47 10.21
N ILE A 88 2.84 -16.75 11.05
CA ILE A 88 3.87 -15.80 10.64
C ILE A 88 5.16 -16.15 11.38
N LEU A 89 6.23 -16.39 10.62
CA LEU A 89 7.54 -16.71 11.16
C LEU A 89 8.53 -15.63 10.74
N THR A 90 9.28 -15.12 11.70
CA THR A 90 10.40 -14.20 11.45
C THR A 90 11.70 -14.98 11.59
N VAL A 91 12.51 -14.99 10.54
CA VAL A 91 13.72 -15.82 10.49
C VAL A 91 14.98 -15.02 10.17
N GLU A 92 16.12 -15.65 10.43
CA GLU A 92 17.44 -15.12 10.13
C GLU A 92 17.67 -15.01 8.61
N ARG A 93 18.00 -13.80 8.16
CA ARG A 93 18.29 -13.49 6.74
C ARG A 93 19.34 -14.41 6.13
N ALA A 94 20.44 -14.66 6.85
CA ALA A 94 21.55 -15.46 6.36
C ALA A 94 21.16 -16.92 6.03
N ARG A 95 20.09 -17.42 6.65
CA ARG A 95 19.57 -18.78 6.45
C ARG A 95 18.29 -18.84 5.63
N LEU A 96 17.86 -17.72 5.03
CA LEU A 96 16.62 -17.65 4.26
C LEU A 96 16.52 -18.74 3.19
N VAL A 97 17.56 -18.95 2.38
CA VAL A 97 17.51 -19.93 1.28
C VAL A 97 17.43 -21.38 1.80
N GLU A 98 18.14 -21.69 2.89
CA GLU A 98 18.07 -23.00 3.53
C GLU A 98 16.67 -23.27 4.07
N ILE A 99 16.10 -22.29 4.77
CA ILE A 99 14.74 -22.35 5.31
C ILE A 99 13.72 -22.47 4.20
N ALA A 100 13.87 -21.71 3.12
CA ALA A 100 13.01 -21.76 1.94
C ALA A 100 13.02 -23.17 1.30
N ARG A 101 14.19 -23.81 1.17
CA ARG A 101 14.28 -25.19 0.68
C ARG A 101 13.59 -26.18 1.60
N TYR A 102 13.83 -26.10 2.91
CA TYR A 102 13.14 -26.94 3.89
C TYR A 102 11.61 -26.77 3.81
N LEU A 103 11.13 -25.53 3.72
CA LEU A 103 9.72 -25.20 3.58
C LEU A 103 9.07 -25.85 2.35
N ARG A 104 9.73 -25.76 1.20
CA ARG A 104 9.25 -26.35 -0.04
C ARG A 104 9.32 -27.88 0.01
N ASP A 105 10.49 -28.42 0.36
CA ASP A 105 10.78 -29.85 0.17
C ASP A 105 10.17 -30.73 1.28
N GLU A 106 10.25 -30.31 2.54
CA GLU A 106 9.76 -31.09 3.70
C GLU A 106 8.35 -30.68 4.12
N GLU A 107 8.07 -29.38 4.18
CA GLU A 107 6.77 -28.87 4.64
C GLU A 107 5.74 -28.67 3.52
N LYS A 108 6.13 -28.91 2.25
CA LYS A 108 5.24 -28.85 1.07
C LYS A 108 4.62 -27.47 0.85
N PHE A 109 5.36 -26.40 1.15
CA PHE A 109 4.99 -25.05 0.70
C PHE A 109 5.43 -24.86 -0.76
N ASP A 110 4.69 -25.50 -1.66
CA ASP A 110 5.06 -25.63 -3.07
C ASP A 110 4.91 -24.33 -3.86
N MET A 111 4.12 -23.38 -3.35
CA MET A 111 3.80 -22.12 -4.02
C MET A 111 4.23 -20.91 -3.21
N LEU A 112 5.04 -20.05 -3.84
CA LEU A 112 5.25 -18.66 -3.44
C LEU A 112 4.10 -17.84 -4.05
N SER A 113 3.15 -17.44 -3.22
CA SER A 113 1.98 -16.66 -3.66
C SER A 113 2.33 -15.19 -3.85
N ASP A 114 3.13 -14.63 -2.95
CA ASP A 114 3.58 -13.24 -3.01
C ASP A 114 4.95 -13.07 -2.36
N LEU A 115 5.73 -12.10 -2.84
CA LEU A 115 6.95 -11.63 -2.20
C LEU A 115 6.99 -10.11 -2.29
N THR A 116 6.90 -9.47 -1.14
CA THR A 116 6.81 -8.02 -1.01
C THR A 116 7.71 -7.50 0.11
N ALA A 117 7.76 -6.19 0.30
CA ALA A 117 8.49 -5.57 1.40
C ALA A 117 7.65 -4.52 2.13
N VAL A 118 8.01 -4.27 3.40
CA VAL A 118 7.42 -3.21 4.22
C VAL A 118 8.53 -2.34 4.76
N ASP A 119 8.38 -1.03 4.59
CA ASP A 119 9.32 -0.02 5.07
C ASP A 119 8.94 0.53 6.46
N TRP A 120 9.83 0.31 7.43
CA TRP A 120 9.78 0.79 8.80
C TRP A 120 10.95 1.75 9.08
N PRO A 121 10.85 3.04 8.70
CA PRO A 121 11.97 3.99 8.73
C PRO A 121 12.54 4.28 10.13
N LYS A 122 11.80 3.94 11.20
CA LYS A 122 12.24 4.11 12.59
C LYS A 122 13.04 2.91 13.14
N ARG A 123 13.15 1.81 12.40
CA ARG A 123 13.87 0.60 12.81
C ARG A 123 15.28 0.60 12.20
N GLU A 124 16.24 0.03 12.93
CA GLU A 124 17.60 -0.20 12.42
C GLU A 124 17.55 -1.12 11.18
N LYS A 125 16.84 -2.24 11.29
CA LYS A 125 16.45 -3.07 10.14
C LYS A 125 15.17 -2.50 9.55
N ARG A 126 15.37 -1.55 8.63
CA ARG A 126 14.32 -0.74 8.02
C ARG A 126 13.27 -1.59 7.28
N PHE A 127 13.69 -2.65 6.60
CA PHE A 127 12.81 -3.41 5.72
C PHE A 127 12.40 -4.76 6.33
N ASP A 128 11.12 -5.08 6.22
CA ASP A 128 10.61 -6.45 6.38
C ASP A 128 10.37 -7.01 4.97
N VAL A 129 11.18 -7.97 4.51
CA VAL A 129 10.90 -8.76 3.31
C VAL A 129 9.95 -9.88 3.69
N VAL A 130 8.82 -9.98 3.01
CA VAL A 130 7.70 -10.85 3.34
C VAL A 130 7.43 -11.81 2.19
N LEU A 131 7.50 -13.10 2.47
CA LEU A 131 7.13 -14.16 1.54
C LEU A 131 5.82 -14.79 2.03
N ASP A 132 4.78 -14.73 1.20
CA ASP A 132 3.52 -15.42 1.46
C ASP A 132 3.52 -16.75 0.70
N LEU A 133 3.53 -17.84 1.46
CA LEU A 133 3.64 -19.21 0.98
C LEU A 133 2.33 -19.95 1.14
N TYR A 134 2.08 -20.87 0.22
CA TYR A 134 0.91 -21.73 0.25
C TYR A 134 1.30 -23.20 -0.02
N SER A 135 0.74 -24.09 0.80
CA SER A 135 0.82 -25.53 0.62
C SER A 135 -0.49 -26.06 0.05
N PHE A 136 -0.44 -26.63 -1.16
CA PHE A 136 -1.62 -27.28 -1.75
C PHE A 136 -1.95 -28.58 -1.02
N ALA A 137 -0.92 -29.37 -0.65
CA ALA A 137 -1.09 -30.65 0.00
C ALA A 137 -1.76 -30.53 1.38
N LYS A 138 -1.42 -29.48 2.15
CA LYS A 138 -1.97 -29.23 3.49
C LYS A 138 -3.11 -28.22 3.50
N ASN A 139 -3.31 -27.48 2.40
CA ASN A 139 -4.22 -26.33 2.34
C ASN A 139 -3.92 -25.28 3.43
N GLU A 140 -2.64 -25.01 3.66
CA GLU A 140 -2.15 -24.10 4.71
C GLU A 140 -1.42 -22.91 4.10
N ARG A 141 -1.51 -21.75 4.78
CA ARG A 141 -0.76 -20.53 4.45
C ARG A 141 0.28 -20.24 5.51
N LEU A 142 1.44 -19.80 5.08
CA LEU A 142 2.54 -19.39 5.94
C LEU A 142 3.11 -18.08 5.43
N ARG A 143 3.29 -17.12 6.33
CA ARG A 143 4.04 -15.90 6.04
C ARG A 143 5.43 -16.02 6.64
N LEU A 144 6.45 -15.93 5.81
CA LEU A 144 7.85 -15.86 6.23
C LEU A 144 8.32 -14.41 6.16
N LYS A 145 8.96 -13.92 7.20
CA LYS A 145 9.52 -12.57 7.28
C LYS A 145 11.01 -12.60 7.52
N VAL A 146 11.72 -11.69 6.86
CA VAL A 146 13.13 -11.45 7.06
C VAL A 146 13.36 -9.96 7.20
N HIS A 147 14.13 -9.56 8.21
CA HIS A 147 14.51 -8.17 8.42
C HIS A 147 15.82 -7.85 7.70
N ALA A 148 15.87 -6.71 7.01
CA ALA A 148 17.05 -6.20 6.32
C ALA A 148 17.25 -4.70 6.60
N ALA A 149 18.50 -4.27 6.75
CA ALA A 149 18.85 -2.86 6.70
C ALA A 149 18.92 -2.34 5.24
N ASP A 150 19.00 -1.02 5.06
CA ASP A 150 18.90 -0.39 3.74
C ASP A 150 20.00 -0.81 2.75
N ALA A 151 21.23 -0.96 3.24
CA ALA A 151 22.38 -1.40 2.44
C ALA A 151 22.65 -2.91 2.56
N GLU A 152 21.74 -3.67 3.16
CA GLU A 152 21.93 -5.09 3.42
C GLU A 152 21.26 -5.94 2.33
N GLU A 153 22.06 -6.73 1.61
CA GLU A 153 21.54 -7.63 0.58
C GLU A 153 20.75 -8.80 1.19
N VAL A 154 19.67 -9.23 0.53
CA VAL A 154 18.86 -10.38 0.94
C VAL A 154 19.14 -11.57 0.01
N PRO A 155 19.34 -12.79 0.51
CA PRO A 155 19.51 -13.94 -0.38
C PRO A 155 18.27 -14.19 -1.25
N SER A 156 18.45 -14.35 -2.56
CA SER A 156 17.38 -14.68 -3.51
C SER A 156 16.83 -16.08 -3.29
N VAL A 157 15.51 -16.23 -3.40
CA VAL A 157 14.79 -17.51 -3.34
C VAL A 157 14.34 -18.00 -4.73
N VAL A 158 14.81 -17.38 -5.82
CA VAL A 158 14.52 -17.83 -7.20
C VAL A 158 14.90 -19.29 -7.45
N SER A 159 16.01 -19.75 -6.86
CA SER A 159 16.42 -21.16 -6.94
C SER A 159 15.47 -22.14 -6.24
N VAL A 160 14.58 -21.62 -5.38
CA VAL A 160 13.57 -22.40 -4.65
C VAL A 160 12.23 -22.32 -5.35
N TRP A 161 11.75 -21.11 -5.61
CA TRP A 161 10.51 -20.82 -6.33
C TRP A 161 10.80 -19.90 -7.52
N PRO A 162 10.70 -20.39 -8.77
CA PRO A 162 10.99 -19.59 -9.96
C PRO A 162 10.14 -18.32 -10.11
N ALA A 163 8.92 -18.33 -9.53
CA ALA A 163 8.03 -17.17 -9.49
C ALA A 163 8.66 -15.95 -8.81
N ALA A 164 9.60 -16.17 -7.87
CA ALA A 164 10.30 -15.12 -7.15
C ALA A 164 11.10 -14.19 -8.07
N ASN A 165 11.42 -14.59 -9.30
CA ASN A 165 12.21 -13.75 -10.22
C ASN A 165 11.52 -12.40 -10.46
N TRP A 166 10.22 -12.46 -10.74
CA TRP A 166 9.43 -11.26 -11.00
C TRP A 166 9.21 -10.44 -9.72
N GLN A 167 8.92 -11.11 -8.61
CA GLN A 167 8.59 -10.45 -7.34
C GLN A 167 9.80 -9.82 -6.66
N GLU A 168 10.98 -10.47 -6.70
CA GLU A 168 12.23 -9.88 -6.20
C GLU A 168 12.63 -8.65 -7.02
N ARG A 169 12.40 -8.67 -8.35
CA ARG A 169 12.61 -7.50 -9.21
C ARG A 169 11.65 -6.36 -8.91
N GLU A 170 10.38 -6.66 -8.63
CA GLU A 170 9.39 -5.67 -8.20
C GLU A 170 9.81 -5.02 -6.87
N VAL A 171 10.21 -5.84 -5.89
CA VAL A 171 10.68 -5.33 -4.59
C VAL A 171 11.96 -4.50 -4.74
N PHE A 172 12.88 -4.91 -5.61
CA PHE A 172 14.04 -4.10 -5.95
C PHE A 172 13.63 -2.76 -6.58
N ASP A 173 12.72 -2.77 -7.54
CA ASP A 173 12.31 -1.56 -8.26
C ASP A 173 11.54 -0.57 -7.37
N MET A 174 10.74 -1.08 -6.43
CA MET A 174 9.88 -0.29 -5.55
C MET A 174 10.52 0.14 -4.23
N PHE A 175 11.38 -0.71 -3.66
CA PHE A 175 12.01 -0.52 -2.35
C PHE A 175 13.53 -0.49 -2.39
N GLY A 176 14.19 -0.81 -3.50
CA GLY A 176 15.65 -0.80 -3.61
C GLY A 176 16.37 -1.90 -2.86
N ILE A 177 15.66 -2.95 -2.45
CA ILE A 177 16.26 -4.09 -1.75
C ILE A 177 16.99 -4.96 -2.78
N VAL A 178 18.28 -5.17 -2.57
CA VAL A 178 19.13 -5.97 -3.48
C VAL A 178 19.07 -7.44 -3.08
N PHE A 179 18.79 -8.31 -4.05
CA PHE A 179 18.74 -9.76 -3.86
C PHE A 179 20.00 -10.45 -4.37
N PHE A 180 20.81 -11.01 -3.48
CA PHE A 180 22.03 -11.75 -3.82
C PHE A 180 21.70 -13.12 -4.43
N GLY A 181 22.34 -13.44 -5.55
CA GLY A 181 22.12 -14.71 -6.27
C GLY A 181 20.91 -14.71 -7.21
N HIS A 182 20.24 -13.57 -7.39
CA HIS A 182 19.19 -13.42 -8.39
C HIS A 182 19.79 -13.41 -9.82
N PRO A 183 19.21 -14.12 -10.80
CA PRO A 183 19.81 -14.29 -12.13
C PRO A 183 19.88 -12.99 -12.96
N GLU A 184 18.88 -12.11 -12.86
CA GLU A 184 18.83 -10.86 -13.61
C GLU A 184 18.07 -9.79 -12.80
N LEU A 185 18.72 -9.20 -11.79
CA LEU A 185 18.09 -8.19 -10.96
C LEU A 185 18.15 -6.83 -11.66
N LYS A 186 17.03 -6.43 -12.26
CA LYS A 186 16.84 -5.14 -12.93
C LYS A 186 15.42 -4.63 -12.69
N ARG A 187 15.23 -3.30 -12.85
CA ARG A 187 13.91 -2.66 -12.79
C ARG A 187 12.91 -3.35 -13.72
N ILE A 188 11.64 -3.25 -13.40
CA ILE A 188 10.59 -3.97 -14.14
C ILE A 188 9.31 -3.16 -14.33
N LEU A 189 8.93 -2.35 -13.35
CA LEU A 189 7.74 -1.50 -13.40
C LEU A 189 8.09 -0.09 -13.88
N LEU A 190 9.23 0.44 -13.44
CA LEU A 190 9.64 1.81 -13.72
C LEU A 190 10.53 1.90 -14.97
N PRO A 191 10.54 3.06 -15.66
CA PRO A 191 11.51 3.35 -16.71
C PRO A 191 12.95 3.22 -16.20
N ASP A 192 13.89 2.89 -17.09
CA ASP A 192 15.30 2.66 -16.73
C ASP A 192 15.97 3.92 -16.18
N GLU A 193 15.50 5.10 -16.61
CA GLU A 193 15.99 6.41 -16.17
C GLU A 193 15.45 6.84 -14.81
N TRP A 194 14.50 6.09 -14.24
CA TRP A 194 13.85 6.47 -12.99
C TRP A 194 14.83 6.51 -11.80
N GLN A 195 14.79 7.62 -11.05
CA GLN A 195 15.60 7.81 -9.86
C GLN A 195 14.77 7.66 -8.58
N GLY A 196 15.24 6.80 -7.68
CA GLY A 196 14.57 6.52 -6.41
C GLY A 196 13.68 5.28 -6.43
N TYR A 197 12.92 5.13 -5.33
CA TYR A 197 12.16 3.93 -4.97
C TYR A 197 10.78 4.34 -4.39
N PRO A 198 9.71 4.32 -5.20
CA PRO A 198 8.45 4.98 -4.86
C PRO A 198 7.73 4.50 -3.61
N LEU A 199 7.91 3.24 -3.20
CA LEU A 199 7.19 2.68 -2.04
C LEU A 199 7.93 2.91 -0.71
N ARG A 200 9.10 3.55 -0.74
CA ARG A 200 9.79 3.98 0.48
C ARG A 200 9.11 5.20 1.10
N LYS A 201 9.07 5.26 2.43
CA LYS A 201 8.38 6.31 3.20
C LYS A 201 9.08 7.67 3.21
N ASP A 202 10.34 7.72 2.78
CA ASP A 202 11.12 8.94 2.57
C ASP A 202 10.97 9.53 1.16
N TYR A 203 10.27 8.84 0.25
CA TYR A 203 10.01 9.30 -1.11
C TYR A 203 8.64 10.01 -1.17
N ASP A 204 8.65 11.34 -1.26
CA ASP A 204 7.41 12.15 -1.27
C ASP A 204 6.79 12.23 -2.68
N ILE A 205 5.47 12.16 -2.76
CA ILE A 205 4.71 12.22 -4.02
C ILE A 205 4.90 13.57 -4.73
N LEU A 206 5.11 14.64 -3.98
CA LEU A 206 5.40 15.96 -4.55
C LEU A 206 6.80 16.01 -5.17
N GLN A 207 7.77 15.30 -4.59
CA GLN A 207 9.12 15.19 -5.16
C GLN A 207 9.10 14.39 -6.47
N GLN A 208 8.24 13.38 -6.56
CA GLN A 208 8.06 12.55 -7.75
C GLN A 208 7.59 13.34 -8.98
N ASP A 209 6.59 14.20 -8.80
CA ASP A 209 6.02 15.00 -9.89
C ASP A 209 6.97 16.13 -10.30
N THR A 210 7.56 16.82 -9.33
CA THR A 210 8.36 18.02 -9.57
C THR A 210 9.59 17.78 -10.45
N ALA A 211 10.31 16.67 -10.24
CA ALA A 211 11.53 16.38 -11.01
C ALA A 211 11.21 16.12 -12.49
N TRP A 212 10.23 15.26 -12.75
CA TRP A 212 9.81 14.93 -14.11
C TRP A 212 9.18 16.13 -14.82
N VAL A 213 8.32 16.89 -14.14
CA VAL A 213 7.65 18.08 -14.69
C VAL A 213 8.65 19.17 -15.07
N ARG A 214 9.66 19.41 -14.23
CA ARG A 214 10.71 20.40 -14.55
C ARG A 214 11.52 20.00 -15.78
N GLU A 215 11.88 18.72 -15.88
CA GLU A 215 12.69 18.22 -16.99
C GLU A 215 11.92 18.20 -18.32
N ASN A 216 10.64 17.82 -18.31
CA ASN A 216 9.89 17.57 -19.54
C ASN A 216 8.94 18.71 -19.95
N LEU A 217 8.41 19.47 -18.98
CA LEU A 217 7.41 20.53 -19.22
C LEU A 217 7.95 21.94 -18.94
N GLY A 218 9.10 22.07 -18.28
CA GLY A 218 9.72 23.37 -17.98
C GLY A 218 8.94 24.26 -17.03
N ILE A 219 7.99 23.69 -16.27
CA ILE A 219 7.20 24.39 -15.24
C ILE A 219 7.63 23.92 -13.84
N GLU A 220 7.38 24.73 -12.81
CA GLU A 220 7.87 24.44 -11.46
C GLU A 220 7.11 23.29 -10.75
N SER A 221 5.85 23.05 -11.11
CA SER A 221 4.92 22.07 -10.51
C SER A 221 3.80 21.70 -11.51
N GLY A 222 3.33 20.44 -11.48
CA GLY A 222 2.17 19.97 -12.25
C GLY A 222 0.81 20.20 -11.57
N GLN A 223 0.82 20.71 -10.33
CA GLN A 223 -0.36 21.12 -9.54
C GLN A 223 -0.54 22.63 -9.52
#